data_AF-A0A4Y9FPS9-F1
#
_entry.id   AF-A0A4Y9FPS9-F1
#
_cell.length_a   1.000
_cell.length_b   1.000
_cell.length_c   1.000
_cell.angle_alpha   90.00
_cell.angle_beta   90.00
_cell.angle_gamma   90.00
#
_symmetry.space_group_name_H-M   'P 1'
#
loop_
_entity.id
_entity.type
_entity.pdbx_description
1 polymer ?
#
loop_
_entity_poly.entity_id
_entity_poly.type
_entity_poly.pdbx_seq_one_letter_code
_entity_poly.pdbx_strand_id
1 'polypeptide(L)'
;MEIQKRIHLSEEEMQQVLDLLYTCHKADKTISTPYLENTYQFDKSMPYLFLAYEENRLLGFLSVCADVQDDVNVSLFVLPSVRKQGIASACSNCPNLPTARNHL
;
A
#
# COMPACT_ATOMS: atom_id res chain seq x y z
N MET A 1 -9.71 -11.58 -6.49
CA MET A 1 -8.64 -10.72 -5.93
C MET A 1 -7.23 -11.16 -6.33
N GLU A 2 -6.40 -10.25 -6.83
CA GLU A 2 -4.99 -10.40 -7.19
C GLU A 2 -4.15 -9.30 -6.50
N ILE A 3 -2.94 -9.62 -6.04
CA ILE A 3 -2.01 -8.62 -5.48
C ILE A 3 -0.90 -8.32 -6.49
N GLN A 4 -0.81 -7.08 -6.93
CA GLN A 4 0.24 -6.59 -7.83
C GLN A 4 1.29 -5.80 -7.05
N LYS A 5 2.57 -6.10 -7.28
CA LYS A 5 3.72 -5.46 -6.63
C LYS A 5 4.26 -4.35 -7.53
N ARG A 6 4.49 -3.16 -6.99
CA ARG A 6 4.97 -2.00 -7.76
C ARG A 6 6.17 -1.35 -7.08
N ILE A 7 7.13 -0.98 -7.92
CA ILE A 7 8.24 -0.06 -7.62
C ILE A 7 7.99 1.34 -8.19
N HIS A 8 7.00 1.47 -9.09
CA HIS A 8 6.49 2.70 -9.66
C HIS A 8 5.02 2.49 -10.02
N LEU A 9 4.18 3.50 -9.82
CA LEU A 9 2.79 3.52 -10.29
C LEU A 9 2.75 4.08 -11.71
N SER A 10 1.92 3.50 -12.58
CA SER A 10 1.51 4.19 -13.79
C SER A 10 0.63 5.41 -13.45
N GLU A 11 0.38 6.29 -14.41
CA GLU A 11 -0.56 7.41 -14.21
C GLU A 11 -1.96 6.92 -13.82
N GLU A 12 -2.43 5.83 -14.43
CA GLU A 12 -3.71 5.22 -14.10
C GLU A 12 -3.74 4.66 -12.67
N GLU A 13 -2.70 3.92 -12.28
CA GLU A 13 -2.61 3.37 -10.93
C GLU A 13 -2.49 4.47 -9.87
N MET A 14 -1.74 5.54 -10.17
CA MET A 14 -1.64 6.72 -9.30
C MET A 14 -3.02 7.34 -9.09
N GLN A 15 -3.80 7.54 -10.14
CA GLN A 15 -5.15 8.10 -10.02
C GLN A 15 -6.06 7.19 -9.17
N GLN A 16 -6.03 5.87 -9.41
CA GLN A 16 -6.81 4.91 -8.64
C GLN A 16 -6.43 4.91 -7.15
N VAL A 17 -5.14 5.00 -6.83
CA VAL A 17 -4.63 5.08 -5.45
C VAL A 17 -5.09 6.37 -4.77
N LEU A 18 -5.02 7.51 -5.46
CA LEU A 18 -5.46 8.81 -4.93
C LEU A 18 -6.99 8.83 -4.67
N ASP A 19 -7.79 8.28 -5.58
CA ASP A 19 -9.24 8.18 -5.42
C ASP A 19 -9.63 7.28 -4.24
N LEU A 20 -8.92 6.15 -4.08
CA LEU A 20 -9.10 5.24 -2.95
C LEU A 20 -8.73 5.92 -1.63
N LEU A 21 -7.59 6.62 -1.61
CA LEU A 21 -7.10 7.35 -0.44
C LEU A 21 -8.11 8.42 0.00
N TYR A 22 -8.61 9.22 -0.96
CA TYR A 22 -9.65 10.21 -0.70
C TYR A 22 -10.92 9.58 -0.12
N THR A 23 -11.36 8.46 -0.69
CA THR A 23 -12.53 7.71 -0.21
C THR A 23 -12.35 7.24 1.24
N CYS A 24 -11.16 6.73 1.58
CA CYS A 24 -10.85 6.30 2.94
C CYS A 24 -10.81 7.48 3.91
N HIS A 25 -10.11 8.57 3.57
CA HIS A 25 -10.04 9.78 4.39
C HIS A 25 -11.43 10.35 4.72
N LYS A 26 -12.32 10.41 3.71
CA LYS A 26 -13.69 10.87 3.91
C LYS A 26 -14.48 9.96 4.86
N ALA A 27 -14.34 8.64 4.71
CA ALA A 27 -15.04 7.68 5.55
C ALA A 27 -14.51 7.63 6.98
N ASP A 28 -13.18 7.69 7.14
CA ASP A 28 -12.48 7.49 8.41
C ASP A 28 -12.26 8.81 9.18
N LYS A 29 -12.49 9.96 8.52
CA LYS A 29 -12.22 11.31 9.05
C LYS A 29 -10.75 11.50 9.44
N THR A 30 -9.85 11.01 8.60
CA THR A 30 -8.39 11.08 8.74
C THR A 30 -7.77 11.78 7.53
N ILE A 31 -6.48 12.14 7.62
CA ILE A 31 -5.73 12.86 6.55
C ILE A 31 -4.29 12.32 6.38
N SER A 32 -4.07 11.03 6.63
CA SER A 32 -2.74 10.41 6.54
C SER A 32 -2.21 10.36 5.10
N THR A 33 -0.99 10.82 4.88
CA THR A 33 -0.37 10.79 3.54
C THR A 33 0.62 9.62 3.44
N PRO A 34 0.30 8.55 2.69
CA PRO A 34 1.25 7.46 2.46
C PRO A 34 2.36 7.88 1.49
N TYR A 35 3.48 7.16 1.53
CA TYR A 35 4.55 7.32 0.55
C TYR A 35 4.17 6.60 -0.75
N LEU A 36 4.07 7.35 -1.85
CA LEU A 36 3.71 6.81 -3.16
C LEU A 36 4.85 6.91 -4.19
N GLU A 37 6.03 7.34 -3.74
CA GLU A 37 7.21 7.49 -4.57
C GLU A 37 8.39 6.67 -4.02
N ASN A 38 9.18 6.14 -4.94
CA ASN A 38 10.37 5.32 -4.66
C ASN A 38 11.65 6.19 -4.54
N THR A 39 11.50 7.51 -4.45
CA THR A 39 12.61 8.46 -4.58
C THR A 39 13.65 8.27 -3.48
N TYR A 40 13.20 7.92 -2.28
CA TYR A 40 14.03 7.86 -1.06
C TYR A 40 14.27 6.44 -0.52
N GLN A 41 13.86 5.39 -1.22
CA GLN A 41 14.17 4.04 -0.76
C GLN A 41 15.64 3.70 -0.97
N PHE A 42 16.18 3.00 0.03
CA PHE A 42 17.53 2.46 0.00
C PHE A 42 17.72 1.46 -1.15
N ASP A 43 16.78 0.54 -1.35
CA ASP A 43 16.76 -0.41 -2.46
C ASP A 43 15.61 -0.12 -3.43
N LYS A 44 15.91 0.60 -4.52
CA LYS A 44 14.91 0.98 -5.52
C LYS A 44 14.33 -0.18 -6.32
N SER A 45 14.93 -1.37 -6.23
CA SER A 45 14.41 -2.57 -6.90
C SER A 45 13.35 -3.31 -6.07
N MET A 46 13.25 -2.99 -4.78
CA MET A 46 12.32 -3.63 -3.87
C MET A 46 10.91 -3.03 -4.03
N PRO A 47 9.88 -3.86 -4.24
CA PRO A 47 8.51 -3.36 -4.22
C PRO A 47 8.14 -2.81 -2.85
N TYR A 48 7.55 -1.62 -2.85
CA TYR A 48 7.05 -0.96 -1.65
C TYR A 48 5.56 -0.67 -1.72
N LEU A 49 4.96 -0.83 -2.90
CA LEU A 49 3.53 -0.70 -3.14
C LEU A 49 2.94 -2.07 -3.51
N PHE A 50 1.88 -2.44 -2.82
CA PHE A 50 1.15 -3.68 -3.01
C PHE A 50 -0.31 -3.34 -3.26
N LEU A 51 -0.76 -3.52 -4.50
CA LEU A 51 -2.08 -3.12 -4.97
C LEU A 51 -3.00 -4.35 -5.02
N ALA A 52 -4.13 -4.32 -4.32
CA ALA A 52 -5.13 -5.37 -4.35
C ALA A 52 -6.22 -5.07 -5.37
N TYR A 53 -6.25 -5.86 -6.44
CA TYR A 53 -7.19 -5.72 -7.54
C TYR A 53 -8.24 -6.83 -7.54
N GLU A 54 -9.44 -6.51 -8.01
CA GLU A 54 -10.44 -7.48 -8.42
C GLU A 54 -11.14 -6.96 -9.67
N GLU A 55 -11.17 -7.75 -10.75
CA GLU A 55 -11.79 -7.35 -12.03
C GLU A 55 -11.32 -5.95 -12.51
N ASN A 56 -10.01 -5.69 -12.45
CA ASN A 56 -9.36 -4.40 -12.76
C ASN A 56 -9.73 -3.22 -11.85
N ARG A 57 -10.48 -3.44 -10.77
CA ARG A 57 -10.80 -2.43 -9.77
C ARG A 57 -9.84 -2.52 -8.59
N LEU A 58 -9.20 -1.41 -8.25
CA LEU A 58 -8.38 -1.30 -7.04
C LEU A 58 -9.28 -1.29 -5.80
N LEU A 59 -9.11 -2.28 -4.92
CA LEU A 59 -9.89 -2.44 -3.69
C LEU A 59 -9.13 -2.00 -2.44
N GLY A 60 -7.81 -2.03 -2.50
CA GLY A 60 -6.93 -1.61 -1.41
C GLY A 60 -5.49 -1.54 -1.85
N PHE A 61 -4.66 -0.87 -1.07
CA PHE A 61 -3.22 -0.87 -1.26
C PHE A 61 -2.48 -0.79 0.06
N LEU A 62 -1.25 -1.30 0.05
CA LEU A 62 -0.28 -1.16 1.13
C LEU A 62 0.94 -0.43 0.57
N SER A 63 1.40 0.58 1.30
CA SER A 63 2.65 1.30 1.05
C SER A 63 3.62 1.06 2.21
N VAL A 64 4.88 0.81 1.87
CA VAL A 64 5.97 0.65 2.84
C VAL A 64 6.94 1.82 2.69
N CYS A 65 7.26 2.46 3.80
CA CYS A 65 8.35 3.43 3.90
C CYS A 65 9.42 2.85 4.82
N ALA A 66 10.65 2.77 4.34
CA ALA A 66 11.82 2.33 5.09
C ALA A 66 12.94 3.37 4.89
N ASP A 67 12.67 4.60 5.32
CA ASP A 67 13.55 5.76 5.18
C ASP A 67 14.69 5.78 6.20
N VAL A 68 14.54 5.07 7.33
CA VAL A 68 15.56 4.89 8.35
C VAL A 68 15.88 3.40 8.50
N GLN A 69 17.18 3.07 8.61
CA GLN A 69 17.60 1.72 8.98
C GLN A 69 16.89 1.32 10.28
N ASP A 70 16.13 0.21 10.22
CA ASP A 70 15.34 -0.38 11.31
C ASP A 70 13.98 0.26 11.65
N ASP A 71 13.53 1.30 10.94
CA ASP A 71 12.17 1.86 11.10
C ASP A 71 11.37 1.69 9.79
N VAL A 72 10.45 0.73 9.79
CA VAL A 72 9.57 0.45 8.64
C VAL A 72 8.16 0.90 8.98
N ASN A 73 7.70 1.96 8.32
CA ASN A 73 6.33 2.43 8.42
C ASN A 73 5.48 1.81 7.31
N VAL A 74 4.32 1.27 7.68
CA VAL A 74 3.38 0.66 6.74
C VAL A 74 2.07 1.42 6.78
N SER A 75 1.65 1.90 5.61
CA SER A 75 0.34 2.51 5.41
C SER A 75 -0.55 1.56 4.63
N LEU A 76 -1.76 1.28 5.13
CA LEU A 76 -2.69 0.33 4.52
C LEU A 76 -4.07 0.95 4.37
N PHE A 77 -4.60 0.92 3.16
CA PHE A 77 -5.92 1.44 2.83
C PHE A 77 -6.74 0.39 2.11
N VAL A 78 -8.01 0.26 2.51
CA VAL A 78 -8.99 -0.63 1.88
C VAL A 78 -10.30 0.12 1.75
N LEU A 79 -10.89 0.08 0.55
CA LEU A 79 -12.18 0.68 0.26
C LEU A 79 -13.21 0.33 1.36
N PRO A 80 -13.88 1.33 1.97
CA PRO A 80 -14.79 1.10 3.10
C PRO A 80 -15.85 0.02 2.85
N SER A 81 -16.39 -0.06 1.63
CA SER A 81 -17.45 -0.99 1.25
C SER A 81 -17.04 -2.47 1.20
N VAL A 82 -15.73 -2.76 1.16
CA VAL A 82 -15.21 -4.14 1.03
C VAL A 82 -14.27 -4.52 2.18
N ARG A 83 -14.26 -3.72 3.26
CA ARG A 83 -13.50 -4.05 4.49
C ARG A 83 -14.01 -5.35 5.11
N LYS A 84 -13.16 -5.98 5.93
CA LYS A 84 -13.41 -7.27 6.62
C LYS A 84 -13.55 -8.47 5.67
N GLN A 85 -13.10 -8.35 4.43
CA GLN A 85 -13.06 -9.43 3.43
C GLN A 85 -11.65 -10.01 3.23
N GLY A 86 -10.72 -9.77 4.16
CA GLY A 86 -9.36 -10.29 4.10
C GLY A 86 -8.38 -9.55 3.18
N ILE A 87 -8.79 -8.45 2.52
CA ILE A 87 -7.96 -7.66 1.60
C ILE A 87 -6.69 -7.13 2.29
N ALA A 88 -6.86 -6.57 3.49
CA ALA A 88 -5.76 -6.10 4.34
C ALA A 88 -4.71 -7.20 4.59
N SER A 89 -5.18 -8.38 4.99
CA SER A 89 -4.33 -9.55 5.26
C SER A 89 -3.65 -10.07 3.99
N ALA A 90 -4.32 -10.00 2.83
CA ALA A 90 -3.72 -10.40 1.56
C ALA A 90 -2.57 -9.46 1.15
N CYS A 91 -2.71 -8.15 1.35
CA CYS A 91 -1.62 -7.20 1.12
C CYS A 91 -0.44 -7.44 2.09
N SER A 92 -0.70 -7.63 3.39
CA SER A 92 0.35 -7.80 4.39
C SER A 92 1.07 -9.16 4.30
N ASN A 93 0.39 -10.21 3.84
CA ASN A 93 0.98 -11.54 3.69
C ASN A 93 1.70 -11.73 2.34
N CYS A 94 1.83 -10.67 1.55
CA CYS A 94 2.48 -10.76 0.25
C CYS A 94 3.97 -11.12 0.43
N PRO A 95 4.50 -12.16 -0.26
CA PRO A 95 5.91 -12.52 -0.16
C PRO A 95 6.81 -11.34 -0.55
N ASN A 96 7.92 -11.16 0.18
CA ASN A 96 8.85 -10.03 0.03
C ASN A 96 8.28 -8.68 0.47
N LEU A 97 7.26 -8.66 1.35
CA LEU A 97 7.01 -7.46 2.13
C LEU A 97 8.30 -7.11 2.90
N PRO A 98 8.85 -5.89 2.76
CA PRO A 98 9.97 -5.44 3.55
C PRO A 98 9.57 -5.58 5.03
N THR A 99 10.08 -6.61 5.68
CA THR A 99 9.82 -6.85 7.09
C THR A 99 10.86 -6.03 7.84
N ALA A 100 10.42 -5.06 8.65
CA ALA A 100 11.21 -4.63 9.78
C ALA A 100 11.65 -5.91 10.49
N ARG A 101 12.96 -6.17 10.58
CA ARG A 101 13.45 -7.28 11.37
C ARG A 101 12.88 -7.08 12.77
N ASN A 102 12.04 -8.01 13.20
CA ASN A 102 11.53 -8.07 14.56
C ASN A 102 12.72 -8.08 15.53
N HIS A 103 13.00 -6.93 16.13
CA HIS A 103 13.64 -6.83 17.43
C HIS A 103 12.56 -6.34 18.41
N LEU A 104 11.63 -7.26 18.72
CA LEU A 104 10.97 -7.29 20.02
C LEU A 104 11.87 -8.05 20.99
#